data_AF-A0A2R5FKU0-F1
#
_entry.id   AF-A0A2R5FKU0-F1
#
_cell.length_a   1.000
_cell.length_b   1.000
_cell.length_c   1.000
_cell.angle_alpha   90.00
_cell.angle_beta   90.00
_cell.angle_gamma   90.00
#
_symmetry.space_group_name_H-M   'P 1'
#
loop_
_entity.id
_entity.type
_entity.pdbx_description
1 polymer ?
#
loop_
_entity_poly.entity_id
_entity_poly.type
_entity_poly.pdbx_seq_one_letter_code
_entity_poly.pdbx_strand_id
1 'polypeptide(L)'
;MVYFGDLGEKSHFLLEYLEAIPGTPSMPNARYNPATYMLEVIGAGAGEESLVDYAHEYRESKLRLQNEERIDALVKRNLDERPEIHFEHDYASGFGTQLELLT
;
A
#
# COMPACT_ATOMS: atom_id res chain seq x y z
N MET A 1 4.97 -6.73 -0.35
CA MET A 1 3.74 -5.95 -0.64
C MET A 1 2.78 -6.90 -1.33
N VAL A 2 1.53 -6.99 -0.89
CA VAL A 2 0.56 -8.02 -1.32
C VAL A 2 -0.58 -7.45 -2.18
N TYR A 3 -0.89 -6.18 -1.97
CA TYR A 3 -1.86 -5.42 -2.76
C TYR A 3 -1.48 -3.95 -2.68
N PHE A 4 -1.56 -3.24 -3.80
CA PHE A 4 -1.40 -1.79 -3.84
C PHE A 4 -2.31 -1.28 -4.95
N GLY A 5 -3.55 -0.95 -4.60
CA GLY A 5 -4.55 -0.50 -5.55
C GLY A 5 -5.65 0.21 -4.79
N ASP A 6 -6.60 0.78 -5.52
CA ASP A 6 -7.78 1.36 -4.89
C ASP A 6 -8.57 0.24 -4.18
N LEU A 7 -9.06 0.52 -2.97
CA LEU A 7 -9.91 -0.46 -2.27
C LEU A 7 -11.29 -0.57 -2.91
N GLY A 8 -11.80 0.53 -3.47
CA GLY A 8 -13.18 0.62 -3.96
C GLY A 8 -14.20 0.64 -2.80
N GLU A 9 -15.48 0.80 -3.13
CA GLU A 9 -16.55 0.75 -2.13
C GLU A 9 -16.55 -0.62 -1.44
N LYS A 10 -16.58 -0.65 -0.10
CA LYS A 10 -16.55 -1.89 0.70
C LYS A 10 -15.38 -2.83 0.37
N SER A 11 -14.26 -2.29 -0.11
CA SER A 11 -13.05 -3.05 -0.45
C SER A 11 -13.24 -4.09 -1.58
N HIS A 12 -14.24 -3.93 -2.45
CA HIS A 12 -14.53 -4.94 -3.47
C HIS A 12 -13.38 -5.20 -4.44
N PHE A 13 -12.58 -4.20 -4.82
CA PHE A 13 -11.42 -4.43 -5.70
C PHE A 13 -10.32 -5.25 -5.03
N LEU A 14 -10.09 -5.03 -3.72
CA LEU A 14 -9.17 -5.86 -2.95
C LEU A 14 -9.66 -7.31 -2.89
N LEU A 15 -10.96 -7.51 -2.62
CA LEU A 15 -11.56 -8.84 -2.54
C LEU A 15 -11.47 -9.56 -3.90
N GLU A 16 -11.86 -8.90 -4.99
CA GLU A 16 -11.77 -9.45 -6.34
C GLU A 16 -10.34 -9.83 -6.71
N TYR A 17 -9.36 -9.00 -6.34
CA TYR A 17 -7.94 -9.28 -6.59
C TYR A 17 -7.47 -10.53 -5.84
N LEU A 18 -7.77 -10.63 -4.53
CA LEU A 18 -7.36 -11.77 -3.71
C LEU A 18 -8.06 -13.06 -4.17
N GLU A 19 -9.36 -13.01 -4.45
CA GLU A 19 -10.15 -14.15 -4.92
C GLU A 19 -9.72 -14.64 -6.32
N ALA A 20 -9.12 -13.77 -7.15
CA ALA A 20 -8.56 -14.17 -8.44
C ALA A 20 -7.27 -15.00 -8.31
N ILE A 21 -6.60 -14.98 -7.16
CA ILE A 21 -5.38 -15.76 -6.90
C ILE A 21 -5.78 -17.20 -6.54
N PRO A 22 -5.29 -18.22 -7.28
CA PRO A 22 -5.62 -19.61 -6.97
C PRO A 22 -5.15 -20.02 -5.58
N GLY A 23 -6.03 -20.66 -4.81
CA GLY A 23 -5.75 -21.11 -3.45
C GLY A 23 -6.15 -20.11 -2.36
N THR A 24 -6.64 -18.92 -2.73
CA THR A 24 -7.21 -17.97 -1.77
C THR A 24 -8.56 -18.46 -1.24
N PRO A 25 -8.75 -18.58 0.08
CA PRO A 25 -10.06 -18.89 0.65
C PRO A 25 -10.99 -17.69 0.51
N SER A 26 -12.27 -17.90 0.14
CA SER A 26 -13.25 -16.81 0.07
C SER A 26 -13.58 -16.22 1.44
N MET A 27 -14.04 -14.97 1.45
CA MET A 27 -14.45 -14.31 2.69
C MET A 27 -15.63 -15.06 3.36
N PRO A 28 -15.60 -15.29 4.68
CA PRO A 28 -16.59 -16.15 5.34
C PRO A 28 -18.05 -15.72 5.16
N ASN A 29 -18.32 -14.41 5.14
CA ASN A 29 -19.64 -13.85 4.88
C ASN A 29 -19.57 -12.36 4.50
N ALA A 30 -20.63 -11.82 3.91
CA ALA A 30 -20.69 -10.42 3.45
C ALA A 30 -20.63 -9.35 4.55
N ARG A 31 -20.79 -9.71 5.83
CA ARG A 31 -20.66 -8.77 6.97
C ARG A 31 -19.27 -8.81 7.60
N TYR A 32 -18.39 -9.69 7.12
CA TYR A 32 -17.04 -9.82 7.64
C TYR A 32 -16.19 -8.59 7.24
N ASN A 33 -15.23 -8.22 8.09
CA ASN A 33 -14.37 -7.09 7.83
C ASN A 33 -13.33 -7.45 6.75
N PRO A 34 -13.31 -6.78 5.56
CA PRO A 34 -12.37 -7.10 4.49
C PRO A 34 -10.91 -6.95 4.91
N ALA A 35 -10.59 -6.01 5.82
CA ALA A 35 -9.24 -5.83 6.31
C ALA A 35 -8.79 -7.02 7.18
N THR A 36 -9.68 -7.54 8.01
CA THR A 36 -9.40 -8.74 8.83
C THR A 36 -9.22 -9.96 7.93
N TYR A 37 -10.12 -10.15 6.96
CA TYR A 37 -10.02 -11.22 5.97
C TYR A 37 -8.69 -11.18 5.21
N MET A 38 -8.28 -10.02 4.70
CA MET A 38 -6.99 -9.85 4.02
C MET A 38 -5.83 -10.29 4.90
N LEU A 39 -5.78 -9.89 6.18
CA LEU A 39 -4.71 -10.27 7.10
C LEU A 39 -4.65 -11.78 7.34
N GLU A 40 -5.81 -12.41 7.51
CA GLU A 40 -5.92 -13.86 7.70
C GLU A 40 -5.44 -14.62 6.45
N VAL A 41 -5.89 -14.19 5.26
CA VAL A 41 -5.52 -14.79 3.97
C VAL A 41 -4.02 -14.77 3.72
N ILE A 42 -3.38 -13.63 3.97
CA ILE A 42 -1.93 -13.45 3.73
C ILE A 42 -1.06 -14.02 4.85
N GLY A 43 -1.64 -14.66 5.87
CA GLY A 43 -0.91 -15.22 7.01
C GLY A 43 -0.31 -14.18 7.95
N ALA A 44 -0.79 -12.94 7.91
CA ALA A 44 -0.38 -11.86 8.83
C ALA A 44 -1.32 -11.72 10.05
N GLY A 45 -2.45 -12.44 10.06
CA GLY A 45 -3.40 -12.48 11.16
C GLY A 45 -3.03 -13.49 12.25
N ALA A 46 -3.91 -13.67 13.24
CA ALA A 46 -3.73 -14.64 14.33
C ALA A 46 -3.98 -16.11 13.90
N GLY A 47 -3.99 -16.37 12.59
CA GLY A 47 -4.34 -17.66 11.98
C GLY A 47 -3.12 -18.46 11.51
N GLU A 48 -3.36 -19.46 10.67
CA GLU A 48 -2.32 -20.31 10.08
C GLU A 48 -1.47 -19.56 9.04
N GLU A 49 -0.28 -20.09 8.77
CA GLU A 49 0.56 -19.62 7.68
C GLU A 49 -0.14 -19.83 6.33
N SER A 50 0.05 -18.87 5.42
CA SER A 50 -0.51 -18.99 4.09
C SER A 50 0.32 -19.91 3.21
N LEU A 51 -0.35 -20.80 2.48
CA LEU A 51 0.29 -21.66 1.48
C LEU A 51 0.66 -20.92 0.19
N VAL A 52 0.11 -19.71 -0.01
CA VAL A 52 0.31 -18.89 -1.21
C VAL A 52 1.23 -17.71 -0.87
N ASP A 53 2.27 -17.50 -1.68
CA ASP A 53 3.13 -16.32 -1.57
C ASP A 53 2.47 -15.12 -2.27
N TYR A 54 1.59 -14.40 -1.54
CA TYR A 54 0.92 -13.22 -2.07
C TYR A 54 1.88 -12.08 -2.44
N ALA A 55 3.09 -12.04 -1.87
CA ALA A 55 4.08 -11.04 -2.26
C ALA A 55 4.68 -11.36 -3.64
N HIS A 56 4.86 -12.64 -3.95
CA HIS A 56 5.21 -13.11 -5.29
C HIS A 56 4.07 -12.87 -6.29
N GLU A 57 2.82 -13.22 -5.94
CA GLU A 57 1.66 -12.98 -6.80
C GLU A 57 1.50 -11.49 -7.16
N TYR A 58 1.66 -10.60 -6.18
CA TYR A 58 1.68 -9.17 -6.45
C TYR A 58 2.82 -8.76 -7.38
N ARG A 59 4.01 -9.35 -7.23
CA ARG A 59 5.15 -9.06 -8.09
C ARG A 59 4.90 -9.46 -9.55
N GLU A 60 4.22 -10.56 -9.79
CA GLU A 60 3.88 -10.99 -11.16
C GLU A 60 2.58 -10.38 -11.69
N SER A 61 1.84 -9.65 -10.84
CA SER A 61 0.56 -9.07 -11.20
C SER A 61 0.67 -7.90 -12.20
N LYS A 62 -0.38 -7.74 -13.01
CA LYS A 62 -0.59 -6.53 -13.82
C LYS A 62 -0.73 -5.26 -12.97
N LEU A 63 -1.22 -5.41 -11.74
CA LEU A 63 -1.40 -4.30 -10.80
C LEU A 63 -0.06 -3.65 -10.44
N ARG A 64 0.99 -4.45 -10.16
CA ARG A 64 2.35 -3.90 -9.94
C ARG A 64 2.83 -3.11 -11.15
N LEU A 65 2.71 -3.66 -12.36
CA LEU A 65 3.15 -2.99 -13.59
C LEU A 65 2.44 -1.63 -13.77
N GLN A 66 1.12 -1.60 -13.59
CA GLN A 66 0.34 -0.36 -13.65
C GLN A 66 0.78 0.67 -12.59
N ASN A 67 1.13 0.21 -11.40
CA ASN A 67 1.62 1.08 -10.34
C ASN A 67 2.99 1.67 -10.67
N GLU A 68 3.90 0.88 -11.23
CA GLU A 68 5.22 1.36 -11.68
C GLU A 68 5.07 2.42 -12.79
N GLU A 69 4.25 2.15 -13.80
CA GLU A 69 3.95 3.13 -14.86
C GLU A 69 3.35 4.41 -14.29
N ARG A 70 2.45 4.30 -13.30
CA ARG A 70 1.84 5.45 -12.64
C ARG A 70 2.85 6.24 -11.82
N ILE A 71 3.76 5.57 -11.11
CA ILE A 71 4.84 6.22 -10.36
C ILE A 71 5.73 7.00 -11.33
N ASP A 72 6.18 6.37 -12.42
CA ASP A 72 7.04 7.02 -13.42
C ASP A 72 6.37 8.24 -14.06
N ALA A 73 5.08 8.14 -14.38
CA ALA A 73 4.29 9.25 -14.91
C ALA A 73 4.18 10.40 -13.91
N LEU A 74 3.98 10.10 -12.62
CA LEU A 74 3.90 11.11 -11.56
C LEU A 74 5.26 11.78 -11.32
N VAL A 75 6.35 11.01 -11.31
CA VAL A 75 7.72 11.53 -11.16
C VAL A 75 8.03 12.48 -12.32
N LYS A 76 7.78 12.05 -13.56
CA LYS A 76 8.02 12.88 -14.75
C LYS A 76 7.21 14.18 -14.70
N ARG A 77 5.90 14.08 -14.42
CA ARG A 77 5.03 15.25 -14.30
C ARG A 77 5.51 16.19 -13.18
N ASN A 78 5.94 15.65 -12.05
CA ASN A 78 6.42 16.46 -10.94
C ASN A 78 7.68 17.24 -11.33
N LEU A 79 8.66 16.59 -11.96
CA LEU A 79 9.88 17.25 -12.43
C LEU A 79 9.61 18.35 -13.48
N ASP A 80 8.58 18.17 -14.32
CA ASP A 80 8.16 19.18 -15.31
C ASP A 80 7.49 20.41 -14.63
N GLU A 81 6.70 20.19 -13.59
CA GLU A 81 5.94 21.25 -12.89
C GLU A 81 6.75 21.93 -11.76
N ARG A 82 7.64 21.19 -11.11
CA ARG A 82 8.35 21.59 -9.88
C ARG A 82 9.77 21.01 -9.88
N PRO A 83 10.82 21.85 -9.88
CA PRO A 83 12.18 21.35 -9.72
C PRO A 83 12.36 20.72 -8.33
N GLU A 84 13.36 19.85 -8.23
CA GLU A 84 13.73 19.18 -6.97
C GLU A 84 13.93 20.20 -5.85
N ILE A 85 13.31 19.93 -4.69
CA ILE A 85 13.37 20.81 -3.53
C ILE A 85 14.66 20.51 -2.77
N HIS A 86 15.57 21.47 -2.74
CA HIS A 86 16.73 21.43 -1.86
C HIS A 86 16.43 22.22 -0.59
N PHE A 87 16.51 21.54 0.56
CA PHE A 87 16.42 22.19 1.86
C PHE A 87 17.83 22.62 2.27
N GLU A 88 17.98 23.89 2.60
CA GLU A 88 19.28 24.44 3.05
C GLU A 88 19.63 23.97 4.47
N HIS A 89 18.62 23.63 5.27
CA HIS A 89 18.76 23.19 6.65
C HIS A 89 17.85 21.99 6.91
N ASP A 90 18.30 21.05 7.73
CA ASP A 90 17.54 19.85 8.10
C ASP A 90 16.31 20.15 8.98
N TYR A 91 16.30 21.32 9.61
CA TYR A 91 15.28 21.74 10.57
C TYR A 91 14.56 23.01 10.13
N ALA A 92 13.26 23.07 10.42
CA ALA A 92 12.43 24.22 10.09
C ALA A 92 12.81 25.51 10.84
N SER A 93 13.53 25.39 11.96
CA SER A 93 14.01 26.50 12.78
C SER A 93 15.28 26.10 13.53
N GLY A 94 16.06 27.09 13.97
CA GLY A 94 17.26 26.86 14.76
C GLY A 94 16.96 26.28 16.14
N PHE A 95 17.94 25.56 16.71
CA PHE A 95 17.81 24.87 17.99
C PHE A 95 17.27 25.77 19.13
N GLY A 96 17.74 27.02 19.23
CA GLY A 96 17.28 27.95 20.27
C GLY A 96 15.78 28.26 20.20
N THR A 97 15.26 28.51 18.99
CA THR A 97 13.83 28.74 18.76
C THR A 97 13.00 27.50 19.06
N GLN A 98 13.52 26.30 18.73
CA GLN A 98 12.84 25.05 19.05
C GLN A 98 12.77 24.81 20.56
N LEU A 99 13.84 25.11 21.31
CA LEU A 99 13.88 24.96 22.75
C LEU A 99 12.90 25.91 23.45
N GLU A 100 12.85 27.18 23.01
CA GLU A 100 11.96 28.19 23.58
C GLU A 100 10.48 27.84 23.40
N LEU A 101 10.10 27.21 22.28
CA LEU A 101 8.72 26.76 22.04
C LEU A 101 8.34 25.49 22.84
N LEU A 102 9.32 24.77 23.39
CA LEU A 102 9.12 23.55 24.16
C LEU A 102 9.14 23.77 25.68
N THR A 103 9.48 24.98 26.14
CA THR A 103 9.46 25.42 27.55
C THR A 103 8.26 26.30 27.85
#